data_AF-A0A0S4RL93-F1
#
_entry.id   AF-A0A0S4RL93-F1
#
_cell.length_a   1.000
_cell.length_b   1.000
_cell.length_c   1.000
_cell.angle_alpha   90.00
_cell.angle_beta   90.00
_cell.angle_gamma   90.00
#
_symmetry.space_group_name_H-M   'P 1'
#
loop_
_entity.id
_entity.type
_entity.pdbx_description
1 polymer ?
#
loop_
_entity_poly.entity_id
_entity_poly.type
_entity_poly.pdbx_seq_one_letter_code
_entity_poly.pdbx_strand_id
1 'polypeptide(L)'
;MLRLCFVKDVTIKKSSFYIDDYTENFVRNSETFMDGYRQKAYECIVAVSPNVAKYFKQKRFFRSQKIIGECENGWIKISYEITSDDMIVMLFKRWFPDMVVLSPTALRDKFSLMLKDYNKLMSEFK
;
A
#
# COMPACT_ATOMS: atom_id res chain seq x y z
N MET A 1 15.61 1.51 -1.45
CA MET A 1 15.86 0.27 -2.23
C MET A 1 16.24 0.65 -3.66
N LEU A 2 17.26 0.04 -4.24
CA LEU A 2 17.77 0.38 -5.59
C LEU A 2 17.24 -0.62 -6.63
N ARG A 3 16.88 -0.15 -7.83
CA ARG A 3 16.52 -1.04 -8.95
C ARG A 3 17.78 -1.51 -9.66
N LEU A 4 17.89 -2.82 -9.88
CA LEU A 4 19.06 -3.40 -10.55
C LEU A 4 19.29 -2.81 -11.94
N CYS A 5 18.23 -2.53 -12.69
CA CYS A 5 18.32 -1.93 -14.03
C CYS A 5 18.93 -0.52 -14.05
N PHE A 6 19.05 0.15 -12.90
CA PHE A 6 19.70 1.46 -12.79
C PHE A 6 21.18 1.35 -12.38
N VAL A 7 21.65 0.16 -12.03
CA VAL A 7 23.04 -0.09 -11.67
C VAL A 7 23.85 -0.28 -12.94
N LYS A 8 24.82 0.62 -13.18
CA LYS A 8 25.70 0.56 -14.35
C LYS A 8 26.94 -0.30 -14.14
N ASP A 9 27.51 -0.26 -12.94
CA ASP A 9 28.72 -0.99 -12.56
C ASP A 9 28.70 -1.33 -11.06
N VAL A 10 29.37 -2.40 -10.67
CA VAL A 10 29.51 -2.86 -9.28
C VAL A 10 30.97 -3.18 -9.00
N THR A 11 31.59 -2.43 -8.09
CA THR A 11 32.98 -2.66 -7.65
C THR A 11 33.01 -3.27 -6.25
N ILE A 12 33.68 -4.41 -6.10
CA ILE A 12 33.87 -5.08 -4.80
C ILE A 12 35.05 -4.45 -4.06
N LYS A 13 34.81 -3.93 -2.86
CA LYS A 13 35.86 -3.41 -1.97
C LYS A 13 36.31 -4.47 -0.98
N LYS A 14 37.56 -4.36 -0.51
CA LYS A 14 38.14 -5.25 0.53
C LYS A 14 37.59 -4.99 1.94
N SER A 15 36.95 -3.84 2.14
CA SER A 15 36.34 -3.45 3.43
C SER A 15 35.04 -4.21 3.68
N SER A 16 34.84 -4.69 4.90
CA SER A 16 33.57 -5.27 5.37
C SER A 16 32.66 -4.22 6.01
N PHE A 17 31.40 -4.57 6.22
CA PHE A 17 30.43 -3.78 6.97
C PHE A 17 29.64 -4.68 7.92
N TYR A 18 29.09 -4.09 8.98
CA TYR A 18 28.18 -4.75 9.89
C TYR A 18 26.75 -4.62 9.37
N ILE A 19 26.01 -5.73 9.35
CA ILE A 19 24.59 -5.73 9.03
C ILE A 19 23.82 -5.60 10.35
N ASP A 20 23.06 -4.52 10.48
CA ASP A 20 22.15 -4.31 11.59
C ASP A 20 20.99 -5.32 11.53
N ASP A 21 20.74 -6.04 12.62
CA ASP A 21 19.71 -7.09 12.71
C ASP A 21 18.32 -6.58 12.34
N TYR A 22 18.01 -5.33 12.71
CA TYR A 22 16.75 -4.70 12.34
C TYR A 22 16.65 -4.53 10.82
N THR A 23 17.71 -4.05 10.19
CA THR A 23 17.78 -3.88 8.74
C THR A 23 17.62 -5.20 8.01
N GLU A 24 18.30 -6.26 8.46
CA GLU A 24 18.16 -7.58 7.86
C GLU A 24 16.73 -8.11 7.99
N ASN A 25 16.16 -8.03 9.20
CA ASN A 25 14.78 -8.46 9.43
C ASN A 25 13.77 -7.65 8.61
N PHE A 26 13.96 -6.35 8.46
CA PHE A 26 13.10 -5.51 7.62
C PHE A 26 13.15 -5.95 6.15
N VAL A 27 14.34 -6.13 5.58
CA VAL A 27 14.49 -6.54 4.18
C VAL A 27 13.88 -7.92 3.93
N ARG A 28 14.07 -8.87 4.86
CA ARG A 28 13.51 -10.23 4.75
C ARG A 28 12.00 -10.27 4.88
N ASN A 29 11.42 -9.40 5.72
CA ASN A 29 9.99 -9.43 6.02
C ASN A 29 9.16 -8.41 5.24
N SER A 30 9.79 -7.48 4.50
CA SER A 30 9.06 -6.49 3.71
C SER A 30 8.09 -7.17 2.73
N GLU A 31 6.86 -6.66 2.72
CA GLU A 31 5.80 -7.14 1.83
C GLU A 31 5.82 -6.39 0.50
N THR A 32 6.08 -5.09 0.57
CA THR A 32 6.12 -4.23 -0.60
C THR A 32 7.31 -3.30 -0.60
N PHE A 33 7.58 -2.74 -1.78
CA PHE A 33 8.54 -1.66 -1.94
C PHE A 33 8.18 -0.40 -1.13
N MET A 34 6.90 -0.22 -0.80
CA MET A 34 6.38 0.98 -0.11
C MET A 34 6.39 0.85 1.41
N ASP A 35 6.89 -0.27 1.95
CA ASP A 35 6.96 -0.50 3.40
C ASP A 35 7.86 0.56 4.07
N GLY A 36 7.40 1.09 5.20
CA GLY A 36 8.11 2.10 5.97
C GLY A 36 9.27 1.52 6.78
N TYR A 37 10.49 1.93 6.49
CA TYR A 37 11.68 1.58 7.29
C TYR A 37 11.63 2.28 8.65
N ARG A 38 11.72 1.52 9.76
CA ARG A 38 11.62 2.03 11.14
C ARG A 38 10.32 2.78 11.45
N GLN A 39 9.24 2.47 10.73
CA GLN A 39 7.91 3.00 11.00
C GLN A 39 7.06 2.00 11.78
N LYS A 40 6.24 2.52 12.71
CA LYS A 40 5.31 1.69 13.46
C LYS A 40 4.12 1.34 12.56
N ALA A 41 3.75 0.05 12.57
CA ALA A 41 2.55 -0.41 11.89
C ALA A 41 1.28 0.14 12.56
N TYR A 42 0.28 0.45 11.75
CA TYR A 42 -1.05 0.88 12.17
C TYR A 42 -2.12 0.19 11.34
N GLU A 43 -3.34 0.16 11.88
CA GLU A 43 -4.47 -0.44 11.21
C GLU A 43 -5.08 0.49 10.17
N CYS A 44 -5.32 -0.04 8.97
CA CYS A 44 -6.08 0.58 7.92
C CYS A 44 -7.28 -0.30 7.56
N ILE A 45 -8.47 0.28 7.58
CA ILE A 45 -9.72 -0.41 7.24
C ILE A 45 -10.21 0.13 5.91
N VAL A 46 -10.50 -0.78 4.99
CA VAL A 46 -11.02 -0.48 3.66
C VAL A 46 -12.31 -1.27 3.42
N ALA A 47 -13.16 -0.72 2.55
CA ALA A 47 -14.33 -1.40 2.02
C ALA A 47 -14.12 -1.65 0.52
N VAL A 48 -14.53 -2.82 0.07
CA VAL A 48 -14.38 -3.25 -1.33
C VAL A 48 -15.74 -3.66 -1.89
N SER A 49 -16.02 -3.22 -3.10
CA SER A 49 -17.25 -3.49 -3.86
C SER A 49 -17.43 -5.00 -4.13
N PRO A 50 -18.69 -5.50 -4.15
CA PRO A 50 -19.00 -6.89 -4.52
C PRO A 50 -18.37 -7.31 -5.86
N ASN A 51 -18.23 -6.38 -6.81
CA ASN A 51 -17.69 -6.62 -8.15
C ASN A 51 -16.27 -7.19 -8.11
N VAL A 52 -15.46 -6.72 -7.16
CA VAL A 52 -14.04 -7.08 -7.05
C VAL A 52 -13.74 -7.90 -5.79
N ALA A 53 -14.71 -8.05 -4.88
CA ALA A 53 -14.60 -8.83 -3.64
C ALA A 53 -14.03 -10.25 -3.84
N LYS A 54 -14.37 -10.90 -4.96
CA LYS A 54 -13.85 -12.24 -5.31
C LYS A 54 -12.32 -12.29 -5.34
N TYR A 55 -11.65 -11.23 -5.81
CA TYR A 55 -10.19 -11.21 -5.91
C TYR A 55 -9.53 -11.12 -4.54
N PHE A 56 -10.13 -10.38 -3.61
CA PHE A 56 -9.66 -10.25 -2.24
C PHE A 56 -9.92 -11.51 -1.41
N LYS A 57 -10.97 -12.28 -1.74
CA LYS A 57 -11.22 -13.60 -1.14
C LYS A 57 -10.25 -14.67 -1.68
N GLN A 58 -9.91 -14.61 -2.97
CA GLN A 58 -9.02 -15.58 -3.62
C GLN A 58 -7.53 -15.34 -3.30
N LYS A 59 -7.10 -14.07 -3.19
CA LYS A 59 -5.70 -13.71 -2.99
C LYS A 59 -5.56 -12.68 -1.87
N ARG A 60 -4.57 -12.91 -1.00
CA ARG A 60 -4.09 -11.91 -0.04
C ARG A 60 -3.15 -10.93 -0.75
N PHE A 61 -3.49 -9.63 -0.75
CA PHE A 61 -2.63 -8.58 -1.32
C PHE A 61 -1.50 -8.16 -0.38
N PHE A 62 -1.77 -8.23 0.93
CA PHE A 62 -0.82 -8.04 2.03
C PHE A 62 -0.92 -9.25 2.95
N ARG A 63 0.14 -9.67 3.64
CA ARG A 63 0.06 -10.86 4.53
C ARG A 63 -0.84 -10.54 5.73
N SER A 64 -0.88 -9.27 6.13
CA SER A 64 -1.76 -8.74 7.19
C SER A 64 -3.25 -8.70 6.85
N GLN A 65 -3.66 -9.04 5.61
CA GLN A 65 -5.05 -8.96 5.17
C GLN A 65 -6.00 -9.79 6.04
N LYS A 66 -6.99 -9.12 6.65
CA LYS A 66 -8.07 -9.75 7.42
C LYS A 66 -9.43 -9.25 6.94
N ILE A 67 -10.30 -10.15 6.51
CA ILE A 67 -11.69 -9.80 6.19
C ILE A 67 -12.46 -9.73 7.52
N ILE A 68 -12.91 -8.53 7.89
CA ILE A 68 -13.52 -8.27 9.21
C ILE A 68 -15.06 -8.30 9.18
N GLY A 69 -15.66 -8.37 7.99
CA GLY A 69 -17.10 -8.53 7.84
C GLY A 69 -17.61 -8.13 6.45
N GLU A 70 -18.92 -8.24 6.28
CA GLU A 70 -19.64 -7.76 5.10
C GLU A 70 -20.63 -6.67 5.51
N CYS A 71 -20.77 -5.65 4.68
CA CYS A 71 -21.75 -4.59 4.80
C CYS A 71 -23.10 -5.05 4.25
N GLU A 72 -24.19 -4.42 4.70
CA GLU A 72 -25.55 -4.72 4.23
C GLU A 72 -25.72 -4.57 2.70
N ASN A 73 -24.96 -3.68 2.09
CA ASN A 73 -24.95 -3.45 0.64
C ASN A 73 -24.07 -4.44 -0.15
N GLY A 74 -23.58 -5.50 0.49
CA GLY A 74 -22.73 -6.53 -0.12
C GLY A 74 -21.25 -6.18 -0.24
N TRP A 75 -20.83 -4.99 0.20
CA TRP A 75 -19.42 -4.63 0.25
C TRP A 75 -18.70 -5.44 1.33
N ILE A 76 -17.43 -5.75 1.15
CA ILE A 76 -16.63 -6.44 2.16
C ILE A 76 -15.71 -5.46 2.87
N LYS A 77 -15.59 -5.58 4.20
CA LYS A 77 -14.64 -4.79 5.00
C LYS A 77 -13.37 -5.61 5.21
N ILE A 78 -12.24 -4.97 4.97
CA ILE A 78 -10.92 -5.58 5.08
C ILE A 78 -10.04 -4.69 5.95
N SER A 79 -9.40 -5.28 6.96
CA SER A 79 -8.36 -4.68 7.77
C SER A 79 -6.99 -5.09 7.24
N TYR A 80 -6.09 -4.12 7.22
CA TYR A 80 -4.68 -4.27 6.89
C TYR A 80 -3.84 -3.63 7.99
N GLU A 81 -2.73 -4.26 8.30
CA GLU A 81 -1.67 -3.66 9.10
C GLU A 81 -0.62 -3.10 8.14
N ILE A 82 -0.43 -1.78 8.16
CA ILE A 82 0.44 -1.06 7.22
C ILE A 82 1.42 -0.16 7.97
N THR A 83 2.58 0.09 7.36
CA THR A 83 3.62 0.97 7.92
C THR A 83 3.74 2.29 7.16
N SER A 84 3.09 2.41 6.00
CA SER A 84 3.12 3.58 5.13
C SER A 84 1.83 3.70 4.34
N ASP A 85 1.33 4.92 4.19
CA ASP A 85 0.16 5.26 3.37
C ASP A 85 0.31 4.78 1.92
N ASP A 86 1.53 4.81 1.39
CA ASP A 86 1.79 4.51 -0.03
C ASP A 86 1.50 3.05 -0.39
N MET A 87 1.53 2.15 0.59
CA MET A 87 1.09 0.76 0.43
C MET A 87 -0.39 0.71 -0.01
N ILE A 88 -1.25 1.42 0.71
CA ILE A 88 -2.69 1.47 0.40
C ILE A 88 -2.95 2.34 -0.81
N VAL A 89 -2.20 3.43 -1.02
CA VAL A 89 -2.35 4.26 -2.23
C VAL A 89 -2.13 3.44 -3.50
N MET A 90 -1.14 2.56 -3.52
CA MET A 90 -0.90 1.65 -4.65
C MET A 90 -2.11 0.72 -4.88
N LEU A 91 -2.64 0.12 -3.81
CA LEU A 91 -3.77 -0.80 -3.92
C LEU A 91 -5.06 -0.08 -4.33
N PHE A 92 -5.32 1.09 -3.74
CA PHE A 92 -6.45 1.95 -4.08
C PHE A 92 -6.42 2.36 -5.55
N LYS A 93 -5.29 2.85 -6.06
CA LYS A 93 -5.16 3.23 -7.48
C LYS A 93 -5.44 2.06 -8.43
N ARG A 94 -5.09 0.84 -8.04
CA ARG A 94 -5.33 -0.37 -8.83
C ARG A 94 -6.80 -0.78 -8.87
N TRP A 95 -7.53 -0.57 -7.79
CA TRP A 95 -8.93 -1.02 -7.63
C TRP A 95 -9.93 0.13 -7.66
N PHE A 96 -9.50 1.35 -7.97
CA PHE A 96 -10.37 2.51 -8.08
C PHE A 96 -11.34 2.32 -9.27
N PRO A 97 -12.66 2.58 -9.11
CA PRO A 97 -13.35 3.15 -7.94
C PRO A 97 -13.99 2.11 -6.98
N ASP A 98 -13.76 0.81 -7.19
CA ASP A 98 -14.36 -0.30 -6.43
C ASP A 98 -13.74 -0.55 -5.03
N MET A 99 -12.89 0.36 -4.55
CA MET A 99 -12.24 0.29 -3.24
C MET A 99 -12.29 1.66 -2.55
N VAL A 100 -12.65 1.67 -1.26
CA VAL A 100 -12.78 2.90 -0.46
C VAL A 100 -12.07 2.71 0.88
N VAL A 101 -11.33 3.73 1.32
CA VAL A 101 -10.72 3.72 2.66
C VAL A 101 -11.71 4.26 3.69
N LEU A 102 -11.96 3.48 4.74
CA LEU A 102 -12.82 3.85 5.87
C LEU A 102 -12.00 4.48 7.00
N SER A 103 -10.80 3.96 7.28
CA SER A 103 -9.89 4.43 8.32
C SER A 103 -8.43 4.14 7.92
N PRO A 104 -7.44 5.02 8.23
CA PRO A 104 -7.60 6.31 8.92
C PRO A 104 -8.19 7.41 8.02
N THR A 105 -8.85 8.39 8.63
CA THR A 105 -9.46 9.53 7.93
C THR A 105 -8.44 10.35 7.14
N ALA A 106 -7.25 10.56 7.71
CA ALA A 106 -6.16 11.26 7.05
C ALA A 106 -5.80 10.67 5.67
N LEU A 107 -5.81 9.33 5.57
CA LEU A 107 -5.53 8.65 4.31
C LEU A 107 -6.68 8.83 3.30
N ARG A 108 -7.93 8.82 3.78
CA ARG A 108 -9.12 9.13 2.96
C ARG A 108 -9.10 10.56 2.43
N ASP A 109 -8.66 11.52 3.25
CA ASP A 109 -8.52 12.91 2.85
C ASP A 109 -7.42 13.08 1.79
N LYS A 110 -6.31 12.34 1.93
CA LYS A 110 -5.25 12.27 0.93
C LYS A 110 -5.78 11.82 -0.44
N PHE A 111 -6.65 10.79 -0.48
CA PHE A 111 -7.28 10.36 -1.74
C PHE A 111 -8.23 11.40 -2.31
N SER A 112 -8.99 12.08 -1.45
CA SER A 112 -9.91 13.14 -1.87
C SER A 112 -9.15 14.32 -2.51
N LEU A 113 -7.98 14.67 -1.96
CA LEU A 113 -7.08 15.66 -2.55
C LEU A 113 -6.56 15.20 -3.92
N MET A 114 -6.08 13.95 -4.04
CA MET A 114 -5.62 13.41 -5.34
C MET A 114 -6.70 13.48 -6.43
N LEU A 115 -7.96 13.22 -6.08
CA LEU A 115 -9.08 13.33 -7.03
C LEU A 115 -9.37 14.78 -7.42
N LYS A 116 -9.28 15.72 -6.48
CA LYS A 116 -9.41 17.16 -6.77
C LYS A 116 -8.30 17.63 -7.71
N ASP A 117 -7.06 17.24 -7.44
CA ASP A 117 -5.91 17.60 -8.27
C ASP A 117 -6.05 17.04 -9.69
N TYR A 118 -6.48 15.78 -9.82
CA TYR A 118 -6.76 15.18 -11.12
C TYR A 118 -7.85 15.94 -11.89
N ASN A 119 -8.95 16.31 -11.23
CA ASN A 119 -10.04 17.07 -11.85
C ASN A 119 -9.58 18.48 -12.28
N LYS A 120 -8.71 19.12 -11.50
CA LYS A 120 -8.12 20.42 -11.84
C LYS A 120 -7.25 20.30 -13.11
N LEU A 121 -6.34 19.34 -13.15
CA LEU A 121 -5.51 19.07 -14.34
C LEU A 121 -6.36 18.79 -15.58
N MET A 122 -7.45 18.03 -15.43
CA MET A 122 -8.39 17.76 -16.52
C MET A 122 -9.10 19.04 -17.01
N SER A 123 -9.38 19.99 -16.12
CA SER A 123 -10.01 21.27 -16.49
C SER A 123 -9.06 22.23 -17.20
N GLU A 124 -7.76 22.17 -16.91
CA GLU A 124 -6.72 22.98 -17.55
C GLU A 124 -6.40 22.52 -18.98
N PHE A 125 -6.77 21.29 -19.33
CA PHE A 125 -6.57 20.71 -20.67
C PHE A 125 -7.73 21.00 -21.64
N LYS A 126 -8.75 21.74 -21.20
CA LYS A 126 -9.84 22.25 -22.05
C LYS A 126 -9.51 23.65 -22.55
#